data_AF-A0A1U7JLQ4-F1
#
_entry.id   AF-A0A1U7JLQ4-F1
#
_cell.length_a   1.000
_cell.length_b   1.000
_cell.length_c   1.000
_cell.angle_alpha   90.00
_cell.angle_beta   90.00
_cell.angle_gamma   90.00
#
_symmetry.space_group_name_H-M   'P 1'
#
loop_
_entity.id
_entity.type
_entity.pdbx_description
1 polymer ?
#
loop_
_entity_poly.entity_id
_entity_poly.type
_entity_poly.pdbx_seq_one_letter_code
_entity_poly.pdbx_strand_id
1 'polypeptide(L)'
;MRCTAQEKDKLKAQAEAAGVTISALLRATLGLVKPTRRRAAPKVDPRLVAELSRIGTNLNQIARAVNTATSAGEARQLNGLQIITELTAIDRQLGALLALHQSEEPGDAD
;
A
#
# COMPACT_ATOMS: atom_id res chain seq x y z
N MET A 1 -19.31 -18.32 7.88
CA MET A 1 -20.39 -18.39 8.88
C MET A 1 -21.71 -18.21 8.16
N ARG A 2 -22.65 -19.15 8.29
CA ARG A 2 -24.03 -18.93 7.83
C ARG A 2 -24.73 -18.11 8.91
N CYS A 3 -25.33 -16.99 8.51
CA CYS A 3 -26.09 -16.11 9.37
C CYS A 3 -27.36 -15.68 8.61
N THR A 4 -28.41 -15.39 9.35
CA THR A 4 -29.64 -14.79 8.84
C THR A 4 -29.43 -13.30 8.54
N ALA A 5 -30.34 -12.70 7.76
CA ALA A 5 -30.28 -11.26 7.45
C ALA A 5 -30.30 -10.39 8.71
N GLN A 6 -31.14 -10.73 9.69
CA GLN A 6 -31.26 -10.00 10.96
C GLN A 6 -29.99 -10.09 11.82
N GLU A 7 -29.33 -11.25 11.85
CA GLU A 7 -28.04 -11.39 12.56
C GLU A 7 -26.94 -10.57 11.90
N LYS A 8 -26.93 -10.50 10.56
CA LYS A 8 -25.99 -9.68 9.81
C LYS A 8 -26.17 -8.19 10.11
N ASP A 9 -27.41 -7.71 10.20
CA ASP A 9 -27.70 -6.30 10.50
C ASP A 9 -27.29 -5.94 11.93
N LYS A 10 -27.54 -6.83 12.91
CA LYS A 10 -27.05 -6.65 14.28
C LYS A 10 -25.53 -6.57 14.35
N LEU A 11 -24.82 -7.46 13.66
CA LEU A 11 -23.35 -7.45 13.60
C LEU A 11 -22.83 -6.17 12.94
N LYS A 12 -23.51 -5.67 11.90
CA LYS A 12 -23.15 -4.42 11.25
C LYS A 12 -23.33 -3.22 12.19
N ALA A 13 -24.46 -3.14 12.89
CA ALA A 13 -24.71 -2.08 13.88
C ALA A 13 -23.70 -2.12 15.04
N GLN A 14 -23.34 -3.31 15.53
CA GLN A 14 -22.32 -3.47 16.56
C GLN A 14 -20.93 -3.06 16.10
N ALA A 15 -20.57 -3.39 14.84
CA ALA A 15 -19.29 -2.99 14.25
C ALA A 15 -19.21 -1.47 14.05
N GLU A 16 -20.29 -0.84 13.56
CA GLU A 16 -20.40 0.61 13.41
C GLU A 16 -20.30 1.34 14.76
N ALA A 17 -21.03 0.88 15.79
CA ALA A 17 -20.97 1.44 17.14
C ALA A 17 -19.57 1.34 17.77
N ALA A 18 -18.84 0.27 17.46
CA ALA A 18 -17.46 0.07 17.91
C ALA A 18 -16.41 0.75 17.00
N GLY A 19 -16.81 1.39 15.90
CA GLY A 19 -15.89 2.05 14.96
C GLY A 19 -14.94 1.09 14.24
N VAL A 20 -15.28 -0.20 14.15
CA VAL A 20 -14.44 -1.25 13.56
C VAL A 20 -15.17 -1.95 12.41
N THR A 21 -14.44 -2.67 11.56
CA THR A 21 -15.07 -3.50 10.53
C THR A 21 -15.68 -4.77 11.13
N ILE A 22 -16.73 -5.33 10.50
CA ILE A 22 -17.35 -6.60 10.93
C ILE A 22 -16.29 -7.71 11.06
N SER A 23 -15.33 -7.77 10.12
CA SER A 23 -14.24 -8.75 10.19
C SER A 23 -13.30 -8.51 11.38
N ALA A 24 -13.06 -7.26 11.78
CA ALA A 24 -12.27 -6.96 12.96
C ALA A 24 -13.02 -7.34 14.24
N LEU A 25 -14.32 -7.04 14.31
CA LEU A 25 -15.19 -7.45 15.42
C LEU A 25 -15.19 -8.98 15.59
N LEU A 26 -15.43 -9.73 14.51
CA LEU A 26 -15.46 -11.20 14.53
C LEU A 26 -14.11 -11.81 14.94
N ARG A 27 -13.00 -11.26 14.47
CA ARG A 27 -11.68 -11.75 14.85
C ARG A 27 -11.35 -11.45 16.32
N ALA A 28 -11.85 -10.33 16.86
CA ALA A 28 -11.69 -9.98 18.27
C ALA A 28 -12.53 -10.89 19.18
N THR A 29 -13.80 -11.17 18.82
CA THR A 29 -14.69 -12.04 19.62
C THR A 29 -14.22 -13.49 19.64
N LEU A 30 -13.60 -13.97 18.56
CA LEU A 30 -13.01 -15.30 18.50
C LEU A 30 -11.64 -15.40 19.21
N GLY A 31 -11.14 -14.30 19.81
CA GLY A 31 -9.82 -14.27 20.44
C GLY A 31 -8.65 -14.44 19.45
N LEU A 32 -8.92 -14.36 18.14
CA LEU A 32 -7.97 -14.63 17.07
C LEU A 32 -7.05 -13.44 16.75
N VAL A 33 -7.32 -12.26 17.33
CA VAL A 33 -6.52 -11.06 17.12
C VAL A 33 -6.11 -10.49 18.47
N LYS A 34 -4.80 -10.55 18.77
CA LYS A 34 -4.19 -9.60 19.72
C LYS A 34 -4.34 -8.21 19.13
N PRO A 35 -4.70 -7.17 19.93
CA PRO A 35 -4.77 -5.80 19.43
C PRO A 35 -3.39 -5.44 18.86
N THR A 36 -3.29 -5.46 17.53
CA THR A 36 -2.11 -4.96 16.85
C THR A 36 -2.16 -3.45 17.05
N ARG A 37 -1.22 -2.94 17.85
CA ARG A 37 -1.03 -1.51 18.02
C ARG A 37 -0.73 -0.99 16.62
N ARG A 38 -1.73 -0.36 15.99
CA ARG A 38 -1.57 0.28 14.70
C ARG A 38 -0.40 1.23 14.90
N ARG A 39 0.74 0.98 14.23
CA ARG A 39 1.85 1.93 14.25
C ARG A 39 1.25 3.25 13.81
N ALA A 40 1.39 4.28 14.64
CA ALA A 40 1.05 5.63 14.22
C ALA A 40 1.77 5.84 12.89
N ALA A 41 1.02 6.25 11.86
CA ALA A 41 1.64 6.57 10.60
C ALA A 41 2.76 7.58 10.89
N PRO A 42 3.95 7.43 10.26
CA PRO A 42 4.99 8.43 10.42
C PRO A 42 4.39 9.81 10.14
N LYS A 43 4.79 10.81 10.95
CA LYS A 43 4.43 12.22 10.73
C LYS A 43 5.17 12.70 9.47
N VAL A 44 4.71 12.25 8.32
CA VAL A 44 5.27 12.57 7.01
C VAL A 44 4.11 13.03 6.14
N ASP A 45 4.37 13.92 5.18
CA ASP A 45 3.32 14.44 4.31
C ASP A 45 2.56 13.26 3.64
N PRO A 46 1.22 13.16 3.82
CA PRO A 46 0.41 12.16 3.13
C PRO A 46 0.58 12.15 1.60
N ARG A 47 0.90 13.30 0.99
CA ARG A 47 1.19 13.40 -0.45
C ARG A 47 2.46 12.67 -0.82
N LEU A 48 3.52 12.79 -0.02
CA LEU A 48 4.75 12.04 -0.17
C LEU A 48 4.49 10.53 -0.13
N VAL A 49 3.70 10.09 0.86
CA VAL A 49 3.34 8.68 1.01
C VAL A 49 2.56 8.17 -0.19
N ALA A 50 1.62 8.96 -0.71
CA ALA A 50 0.83 8.61 -1.88
C ALA A 50 1.70 8.47 -3.14
N GLU A 51 2.59 9.42 -3.38
CA GLU A 51 3.51 9.38 -4.53
C GLU A 51 4.49 8.21 -4.45
N LEU A 52 5.08 7.97 -3.27
CA LEU A 52 5.95 6.81 -3.06
C LEU A 52 5.19 5.49 -3.27
N SER A 53 3.94 5.41 -2.83
CA SER A 53 3.09 4.23 -3.04
C SER A 53 2.79 3.99 -4.52
N ARG A 54 2.58 5.05 -5.30
CA ARG A 54 2.39 4.98 -6.75
C ARG A 54 3.64 4.45 -7.44
N ILE A 55 4.81 4.99 -7.10
CA ILE A 55 6.10 4.52 -7.63
C ILE A 55 6.36 3.06 -7.28
N GLY A 56 6.14 2.67 -6.02
CA GLY A 56 6.28 1.28 -5.58
C GLY A 56 5.32 0.32 -6.29
N THR A 57 4.10 0.78 -6.61
CA THR A 57 3.13 0.00 -7.40
C THR A 57 3.67 -0.29 -8.80
N ASN A 58 4.23 0.72 -9.48
CA ASN A 58 4.82 0.56 -10.80
C ASN A 58 6.00 -0.42 -10.79
N LEU A 59 6.92 -0.29 -9.82
CA LEU A 59 8.03 -1.22 -9.65
C LEU A 59 7.56 -2.67 -9.46
N ASN A 60 6.52 -2.88 -8.63
CA ASN A 60 5.96 -4.21 -8.40
C ASN A 60 5.28 -4.77 -9.66
N GLN A 61 4.68 -3.94 -10.51
CA GLN A 61 4.13 -4.38 -11.80
C GLN A 61 5.24 -4.84 -12.76
N ILE A 62 6.32 -4.08 -12.88
CA ILE A 62 7.50 -4.46 -13.68
C ILE A 62 8.07 -5.77 -13.17
N ALA A 63 8.31 -5.87 -11.86
CA ALA A 63 8.86 -7.08 -11.24
C ALA A 63 7.97 -8.30 -11.49
N ARG A 64 6.64 -8.16 -11.37
CA ARG A 64 5.69 -9.24 -11.66
C ARG A 64 5.75 -9.64 -13.12
N ALA A 65 5.71 -8.69 -14.06
CA ALA A 65 5.79 -8.99 -15.48
C ALA A 65 7.08 -9.75 -15.84
N VAL A 66 8.22 -9.29 -15.32
CA VAL A 66 9.52 -9.94 -15.53
C VAL A 66 9.55 -11.34 -14.93
N ASN A 67 9.10 -11.51 -13.68
CA ASN A 67 9.11 -12.81 -13.00
C ASN A 67 8.17 -13.81 -13.67
N THR A 68 6.98 -13.36 -14.11
CA THR A 68 6.02 -14.18 -14.84
C THR A 68 6.59 -14.66 -16.17
N ALA A 69 7.14 -13.76 -16.99
CA ALA A 69 7.76 -14.14 -18.27
C ALA A 69 8.96 -15.07 -18.07
N THR A 70 9.79 -14.83 -17.05
CA THR A 70 10.94 -15.68 -16.75
C THR A 70 10.51 -17.09 -16.31
N SER A 71 9.50 -17.18 -15.44
CA SER A 71 8.98 -18.46 -14.96
C SER A 71 8.28 -19.26 -16.08
N ALA A 72 7.72 -18.58 -17.07
CA ALA A 72 7.14 -19.19 -18.26
C ALA A 72 8.17 -19.60 -19.33
N GLY A 73 9.46 -19.31 -19.13
CA GLY A 73 10.51 -19.52 -20.14
C GLY A 73 10.46 -18.52 -21.31
N GLU A 74 9.65 -17.48 -21.19
CA GLU A 74 9.40 -16.44 -22.21
C GLU A 74 10.22 -15.17 -21.96
N ALA A 75 11.29 -15.25 -21.17
CA ALA A 75 12.15 -14.11 -20.85
C ALA A 75 12.66 -13.37 -22.11
N ARG A 76 12.84 -14.08 -23.23
CA ARG A 76 13.25 -13.48 -24.52
C ARG A 76 12.19 -12.55 -25.14
N GLN A 77 10.93 -12.67 -24.74
CA GLN A 77 9.84 -11.79 -25.17
C GLN A 77 9.77 -10.49 -24.35
N LEU A 78 10.54 -10.38 -23.26
CA LEU A 78 10.64 -9.14 -22.49
C LEU A 78 11.35 -8.06 -23.30
N ASN A 79 10.69 -6.90 -23.45
CA ASN A 79 11.31 -5.74 -24.04
C ASN A 79 12.21 -5.03 -23.02
N GLY A 80 13.50 -5.39 -23.02
CA GLY A 80 14.48 -4.80 -22.10
C GLY A 80 14.60 -3.28 -22.20
N LEU A 81 14.45 -2.70 -23.39
CA LEU A 81 14.48 -1.24 -23.58
C LEU A 81 13.27 -0.57 -22.90
N GLN A 82 12.08 -1.18 -23.01
CA GLN A 82 10.90 -0.67 -22.33
C GLN A 82 11.05 -0.72 -20.81
N ILE A 83 11.60 -1.82 -20.28
CA ILE A 83 11.89 -1.96 -18.83
C ILE A 83 12.87 -0.88 -18.37
N ILE A 84 13.99 -0.69 -19.08
CA ILE A 84 14.99 0.34 -18.74
C ILE A 84 14.39 1.74 -18.81
N THR A 85 13.54 2.01 -19.81
CA THR A 85 12.86 3.29 -19.96
C THR A 85 11.97 3.58 -18.75
N GLU A 86 11.18 2.60 -18.33
CA GLU A 86 10.28 2.74 -17.18
C GLU A 86 11.05 2.90 -15.86
N LEU A 87 12.13 2.13 -15.67
CA LEU A 87 13.01 2.28 -14.51
C LEU A 87 13.67 3.65 -14.46
N THR A 88 14.13 4.18 -15.60
CA THR A 88 14.70 5.53 -15.70
C THR A 88 13.66 6.61 -15.40
N ALA A 89 12.42 6.42 -15.84
CA ALA A 89 11.33 7.33 -15.53
C ALA A 89 11.03 7.35 -14.02
N ILE A 90 11.01 6.18 -13.37
CA ILE A 90 10.83 6.03 -11.93
C ILE A 90 11.97 6.72 -11.15
N ASP A 91 13.22 6.51 -11.56
CA ASP A 91 14.39 7.13 -10.93
C ASP A 91 14.31 8.67 -11.00
N ARG A 92 13.93 9.22 -12.15
CA ARG A 92 13.71 10.67 -12.30
C ARG A 92 12.57 11.20 -11.43
N GLN A 93 11.46 10.47 -11.34
CA GLN A 93 10.33 10.83 -10.47
C GLN A 93 10.74 10.85 -8.99
N LEU A 94 11.53 9.86 -8.56
CA LEU A 94 12.10 9.82 -7.20
C LEU A 94 13.03 11.01 -6.96
N GLY A 95 13.92 11.32 -7.90
CA GLY A 95 14.82 12.47 -7.80
C GLY A 95 14.07 13.81 -7.68
N ALA A 96 13.02 14.01 -8.48
CA ALA A 96 12.19 15.22 -8.40
C ALA A 96 11.44 15.33 -7.05
N LEU A 97 10.90 14.21 -6.58
CA LEU A 97 10.17 14.15 -5.31
C LEU A 97 11.08 14.39 -4.09
N LEU A 98 12.32 13.89 -4.14
CA LEU A 98 13.36 14.20 -3.15
C LEU A 98 13.74 15.69 -3.18
N ALA A 99 13.98 16.26 -4.36
CA ALA A 99 14.34 17.67 -4.49
C ALA A 99 13.25 18.61 -3.96
N LEU A 100 11.98 18.31 -4.27
CA LEU A 100 10.82 19.05 -3.74
C LEU A 100 10.81 19.04 -2.21
N HIS A 101 10.99 17.87 -1.57
CA HIS A 101 10.96 17.78 -0.12
C HIS A 101 12.20 18.40 0.55
N GLN A 102 13.39 18.29 -0.06
CA GLN A 102 14.59 18.95 0.43
C GLN A 102 14.48 20.49 0.36
N SER A 103 13.69 21.02 -0.57
CA SER A 103 13.42 22.46 -0.67
C SER A 103 12.30 22.95 0.28
N GLU A 104 11.49 22.04 0.82
CA GLU A 104 10.37 22.34 1.71
C GLU A 104 10.71 22.22 3.20
N GLU A 105 11.87 21.66 3.57
CA GLU A 105 12.39 21.70 4.95
C GLU A 105 12.67 23.17 5.37
N PRO A 106 11.89 23.77 6.28
CA PRO A 106 12.32 24.99 6.95
C PRO A 106 13.45 24.57 7.88
N GLY A 107 14.59 25.27 7.82
CA GLY A 107 15.64 25.10 8.82
C GLY A 107 15.02 25.11 10.22
N ASP A 108 15.40 24.13 11.04
CA ASP A 108 15.17 24.11 12.47
C ASP A 108 15.33 25.54 13.02
N ALA A 109 14.19 26.16 13.35
CA ALA A 109 14.15 27.35 14.17
C ALA A 109 14.00 26.86 15.61
N ASP A 110 15.02 27.17 16.40
CA ASP A 110 15.21 26.99 17.86
C ASP A 110 13.95 26.77 18.71
#